data_AF-A0A9Y2E7G7-F1
#
_entry.id   AF-A0A9Y2E7G7-F1
#
_cell.length_a   1.000
_cell.length_b   1.000
_cell.length_c   1.000
_cell.angle_alpha   90.00
_cell.angle_beta   90.00
_cell.angle_gamma   90.00
#
_symmetry.space_group_name_H-M   'P 1'
#
loop_
_entity.id
_entity.type
_entity.pdbx_description
1 polymer ?
#
loop_
_entity_poly.entity_id
_entity_poly.type
_entity_poly.pdbx_seq_one_letter_code
_entity_poly.pdbx_strand_id
1 'polypeptide(L)'
;MSDIEGVYEDLEADVSLEEFREAVEAKVEQMGGLADEETAAMLVAHELGESEVGGVADVEPGMEEAKFVAKVVSIGELRTFERDGEDEDGRVVNVEVADETGSVRAAFWDEHAEAAIGELEEGQVLRLKGRPKEGFSGVEVSVDEVEPDPDADVDVQLSDTQTVEDLSLGLSNVNLVGVVLDTDSVRTFDRDDGSEGRVANLTLGDSTGRVRVTLWDERADRVADLESGTTVEVVDGYVRERDGDLELHVGNRGAVEEVDAEVEYVPESTPIEDLEIGQTVDVAGVIRSADPKRTFDRDDGSEGQVRNVRLQDATGDVRVALWGEKADIELGPGDEVAFTDVEVQDGWQDDLEASAGWRSTVTVLDADDAGADESDADDESAGLSAFSDDGTEDSTATSSDVGGGDGATGTGTDADGEELEFTGVVVQAGDPVVLDDGEETMSVETDADVGLGEEVTARGVVRDGRLEASDVF
;
A
#
# COMPACT_ATOMS: atom_id res chain seq x y z
N MET A 1 31.09 47.84 5.22
CA MET A 1 29.84 47.37 5.81
C MET A 1 29.82 47.83 7.25
N SER A 2 28.65 48.20 7.77
CA SER A 2 28.40 48.15 9.21
C SER A 2 28.59 46.70 9.69
N ASP A 3 29.03 46.47 10.92
CA ASP A 3 29.22 45.12 11.46
C ASP A 3 27.90 44.30 11.43
N ILE A 4 26.75 44.98 11.46
CA ILE A 4 25.40 44.41 11.30
C ILE A 4 25.15 43.91 9.86
N GLU A 5 25.62 44.67 8.85
CA GLU A 5 25.44 44.27 7.43
C GLU A 5 26.26 43.03 7.09
N GLY A 6 27.40 42.82 7.76
CA GLY A 6 28.21 41.61 7.57
C GLY A 6 27.52 40.37 8.13
N VAL A 7 26.95 40.46 9.35
CA VAL A 7 26.20 39.34 9.96
C VAL A 7 24.92 39.04 9.17
N TYR A 8 24.26 40.06 8.62
CA TYR A 8 23.08 39.87 7.79
C TYR A 8 23.39 39.20 6.44
N GLU A 9 24.54 39.49 5.82
CA GLU A 9 24.97 38.80 4.59
C GLU A 9 25.24 37.30 4.78
N ASP A 10 25.57 36.88 6.01
CA ASP A 10 25.79 35.48 6.40
C ASP A 10 24.52 34.79 6.92
N LEU A 11 23.39 35.51 7.03
CA LEU A 11 22.12 35.00 7.53
C LEU A 11 21.31 34.37 6.38
N GLU A 12 21.01 33.07 6.49
CA GLU A 12 20.17 32.32 5.54
C GLU A 12 18.68 32.42 5.92
N ALA A 13 18.21 33.62 6.28
CA ALA A 13 16.84 33.87 6.75
C ALA A 13 16.06 34.81 5.81
N ASP A 14 14.75 34.58 5.65
CA ASP A 14 13.85 35.41 4.84
C ASP A 14 13.36 36.65 5.63
N VAL A 15 14.31 37.44 6.18
CA VAL A 15 14.02 38.68 6.93
C VAL A 15 14.68 39.87 6.23
N SER A 16 14.01 41.03 6.15
CA SER A 16 14.61 42.21 5.53
C SER A 16 15.72 42.83 6.40
N LEU A 17 16.68 43.50 5.77
CA LEU A 17 17.78 44.20 6.49
C LEU A 17 17.24 45.26 7.48
N GLU A 18 16.06 45.82 7.23
CA GLU A 18 15.43 46.81 8.10
C GLU A 18 14.89 46.15 9.38
N GLU A 19 14.15 45.04 9.25
CA GLU A 19 13.63 44.26 10.37
C GLU A 19 14.76 43.64 11.20
N PHE A 20 15.81 43.13 10.54
CA PHE A 20 16.98 42.61 11.23
C PHE A 20 17.65 43.69 12.08
N ARG A 21 17.77 44.92 11.57
CA ARG A 21 18.34 46.04 12.34
C ARG A 21 17.48 46.42 13.55
N GLU A 22 16.17 46.46 13.39
CA GLU A 22 15.24 46.78 14.48
C GLU A 22 15.29 45.70 15.57
N ALA A 23 15.34 44.42 15.19
CA ALA A 23 15.51 43.31 16.13
C ALA A 23 16.84 43.38 16.90
N VAL A 24 17.93 43.76 16.23
CA VAL A 24 19.25 43.98 16.86
C VAL A 24 19.20 45.14 17.86
N GLU A 25 18.59 46.26 17.50
CA GLU A 25 18.45 47.42 18.41
C GLU A 25 17.63 47.06 19.65
N ALA A 26 16.51 46.35 19.47
CA ALA A 26 15.70 45.84 20.57
C ALA A 26 16.49 44.89 21.50
N LYS A 27 17.33 44.01 20.93
CA LYS A 27 18.18 43.08 21.71
C LYS A 27 19.27 43.81 22.49
N VAL A 28 19.87 44.86 21.91
CA VAL A 28 20.84 45.73 22.60
C VAL A 28 20.20 46.44 23.79
N GLU A 29 18.96 46.95 23.62
CA GLU A 29 18.21 47.57 24.70
C GLU A 29 17.83 46.57 25.79
N GLN A 30 17.35 45.38 25.41
CA GLN A 30 17.00 44.29 26.33
C GLN A 30 18.19 43.86 27.20
N MET A 31 19.40 43.82 26.62
CA MET A 31 20.62 43.49 27.34
C MET A 31 21.18 44.66 28.15
N GLY A 32 20.52 45.83 28.14
CA GLY A 32 20.88 46.98 28.97
C GLY A 32 22.31 47.50 28.72
N GLY A 33 22.80 47.35 27.49
CA GLY A 33 24.16 47.73 27.10
C GLY A 33 25.27 46.78 27.58
N LEU A 34 24.93 45.53 27.95
CA LEU A 34 25.91 44.47 28.27
C LEU A 34 26.51 43.80 27.03
N ALA A 35 25.86 43.91 25.88
CA ALA A 35 26.33 43.44 24.59
C ALA A 35 26.53 44.64 23.63
N ASP A 36 27.50 44.53 22.75
CA ASP A 36 27.67 45.42 21.60
C ASP A 36 26.71 45.04 20.46
N GLU A 37 26.51 45.97 19.52
CA GLU A 37 25.63 45.79 18.36
C GLU A 37 26.01 44.54 17.53
N GLU A 38 27.29 44.21 17.45
CA GLU A 38 27.80 43.02 16.76
C GLU A 38 27.40 41.71 17.46
N THR A 39 27.56 41.63 18.79
CA THR A 39 27.14 40.43 19.56
C THR A 39 25.61 40.30 19.57
N ALA A 40 24.88 41.42 19.64
CA ALA A 40 23.43 41.41 19.52
C ALA A 40 22.99 40.94 18.12
N ALA A 41 23.66 41.38 17.06
CA ALA A 41 23.43 40.90 15.70
C ALA A 41 23.70 39.40 15.55
N MET A 42 24.81 38.88 16.09
CA MET A 42 25.07 37.44 16.05
C MET A 42 24.05 36.61 16.84
N LEU A 43 23.58 37.11 17.98
CA LEU A 43 22.53 36.43 18.77
C LEU A 43 21.19 36.43 18.05
N VAL A 44 20.79 37.56 17.46
CA VAL A 44 19.57 37.66 16.66
C VAL A 44 19.67 36.79 15.42
N ALA A 45 20.82 36.77 14.73
CA ALA A 45 21.05 35.91 13.59
C ALA A 45 20.96 34.41 13.95
N HIS A 46 21.53 34.02 15.09
CA HIS A 46 21.43 32.64 15.58
C HIS A 46 19.98 32.27 15.95
N GLU A 47 19.25 33.17 16.61
CA GLU A 47 17.85 32.97 16.99
C GLU A 47 16.92 32.92 15.75
N LEU A 48 17.18 33.73 14.73
CA LEU A 48 16.45 33.71 13.46
C LEU A 48 16.76 32.43 12.67
N GLY A 49 18.04 32.06 12.52
CA GLY A 49 18.44 30.86 11.79
C GLY A 49 18.06 29.53 12.47
N GLU A 50 17.84 29.51 13.79
CA GLU A 50 17.35 28.32 14.50
C GLU A 50 15.83 28.15 14.46
N SER A 51 15.08 29.21 14.11
CA SER A 51 13.61 29.17 14.12
C SER A 51 12.99 28.97 12.74
N GLU A 52 13.72 29.18 11.65
CA GLU A 52 13.26 28.81 10.31
C GLU A 52 13.43 27.32 10.04
N VAL A 53 12.35 26.70 9.58
CA VAL A 53 12.36 25.31 9.11
C VAL A 53 12.31 25.31 7.58
N GLY A 54 13.01 24.35 6.95
CA GLY A 54 13.10 24.24 5.49
C GLY A 54 11.78 23.81 4.84
N GLY A 55 10.93 23.13 5.59
CA GLY A 55 9.56 22.81 5.23
C GLY A 55 8.73 22.37 6.43
N VAL A 56 7.43 22.21 6.22
CA VAL A 56 6.47 21.78 7.22
C VAL A 56 6.80 20.40 7.81
N ALA A 57 7.38 19.49 7.03
CA ALA A 57 7.77 18.16 7.51
C ALA A 57 8.91 18.20 8.55
N ASP A 58 9.71 19.26 8.57
CA ASP A 58 10.80 19.44 9.53
C ASP A 58 10.31 19.99 10.88
N VAL A 59 9.01 20.28 11.04
CA VAL A 59 8.43 20.80 12.28
C VAL A 59 8.32 19.71 13.33
N GLU A 60 9.13 19.79 14.39
CA GLU A 60 9.16 18.80 15.46
C GLU A 60 8.65 19.33 16.81
N PRO A 61 7.95 18.51 17.63
CA PRO A 61 7.55 18.90 18.97
C PRO A 61 8.75 19.27 19.85
N GLY A 62 8.62 20.36 20.61
CA GLY A 62 9.64 20.79 21.56
C GLY A 62 10.63 21.83 21.01
N MET A 63 10.54 22.18 19.73
CA MET A 63 11.13 23.41 19.20
C MET A 63 10.59 24.63 19.98
N GLU A 64 11.46 25.59 20.29
CA GLU A 64 11.05 26.82 20.99
C GLU A 64 10.17 27.71 20.10
N GLU A 65 10.39 27.67 18.79
CA GLU A 65 9.68 28.42 17.78
C GLU A 65 9.95 27.79 16.40
N ALA A 66 8.93 27.72 15.54
CA ALA A 66 9.05 27.31 14.15
C ALA A 66 8.42 28.40 13.25
N LYS A 67 9.14 28.76 12.19
CA LYS A 67 8.74 29.69 11.13
C LYS A 67 8.78 28.96 9.80
N PHE A 68 7.66 28.99 9.09
CA PHE A 68 7.52 28.34 7.79
C PHE A 68 6.47 29.02 6.95
N VAL A 69 6.51 28.76 5.65
CA VAL A 69 5.50 29.22 4.68
C VAL A 69 4.68 28.02 4.26
N ALA A 70 3.37 28.12 4.33
CA ALA A 70 2.46 27.05 3.95
C ALA A 70 1.15 27.59 3.36
N LYS A 71 0.53 26.80 2.49
CA LYS A 71 -0.80 27.06 1.93
C LYS A 71 -1.87 26.51 2.86
N VAL A 72 -2.93 27.29 3.07
CA VAL A 72 -4.14 26.86 3.78
C VAL A 72 -4.84 25.78 2.96
N VAL A 73 -4.96 24.59 3.53
CA VAL A 73 -5.68 23.46 2.91
C VAL A 73 -7.14 23.46 3.36
N SER A 74 -7.39 23.56 4.67
CA SER A 74 -8.75 23.60 5.21
C SER A 74 -8.82 24.38 6.52
N ILE A 75 -10.00 24.95 6.80
CA ILE A 75 -10.25 25.74 8.03
C ILE A 75 -11.30 25.02 8.88
N GLY A 76 -10.90 24.61 10.08
CA GLY A 76 -11.79 23.94 11.03
C GLY A 76 -12.80 24.88 11.70
N GLU A 77 -13.76 24.29 12.42
CA GLU A 77 -14.79 25.03 13.14
C GLU A 77 -14.25 25.76 14.38
N LEU A 78 -14.78 26.96 14.66
CA LEU A 78 -14.53 27.68 15.90
C LEU A 78 -15.07 26.91 17.11
N ARG A 79 -14.17 26.51 18.01
CA ARG A 79 -14.52 25.85 19.27
C ARG A 79 -14.35 26.81 20.44
N THR A 80 -15.35 26.85 21.32
CA THR A 80 -15.35 27.61 22.57
C THR A 80 -15.29 26.69 23.77
N PHE A 81 -14.51 27.05 24.80
CA PHE A 81 -14.40 26.31 26.06
C PHE A 81 -14.28 27.25 27.26
N GLU A 82 -14.80 26.82 28.41
CA GLU A 82 -14.73 27.58 29.65
C GLU A 82 -13.30 27.52 30.23
N ARG A 83 -12.74 28.67 30.63
CA ARG A 83 -11.46 28.73 31.35
C ARG A 83 -11.68 28.79 32.86
N ASP A 84 -11.01 27.91 33.58
CA ASP A 84 -11.04 27.93 35.05
C ASP A 84 -10.45 29.23 35.60
N GLY A 85 -11.32 30.10 36.13
CA GLY A 85 -10.92 31.34 36.83
C GLY A 85 -10.87 32.61 35.96
N GLU A 86 -11.29 32.55 34.70
CA GLU A 86 -11.47 33.71 33.82
C GLU A 86 -12.95 33.92 33.49
N ASP A 87 -13.37 35.17 33.29
CA ASP A 87 -14.76 35.52 32.96
C ASP A 87 -15.07 35.36 31.44
N GLU A 88 -14.04 35.12 30.61
CA GLU A 88 -14.15 34.98 29.16
C GLU A 88 -13.85 33.54 28.71
N ASP A 89 -14.70 33.02 27.83
CA ASP A 89 -14.52 31.71 27.22
C ASP A 89 -13.32 31.72 26.26
N GLY A 90 -12.45 30.73 26.38
CA GLY A 90 -11.35 30.51 25.45
C GLY A 90 -11.86 30.04 24.09
N ARG A 91 -11.14 30.41 23.02
CA ARG A 91 -11.50 30.03 21.64
C ARG A 91 -10.33 29.39 20.93
N VAL A 92 -10.63 28.42 20.08
CA VAL A 92 -9.61 27.77 19.24
C VAL A 92 -10.18 27.37 17.88
N VAL A 93 -9.41 27.65 16.85
CA VAL A 93 -9.63 27.18 15.46
C VAL A 93 -8.37 26.45 15.04
N ASN A 94 -8.55 25.31 14.38
CA ASN A 94 -7.43 24.60 13.78
C ASN A 94 -7.53 24.78 12.27
N VAL A 95 -6.41 25.13 11.66
CA VAL A 95 -6.27 25.28 10.22
C VAL A 95 -5.25 24.25 9.76
N GLU A 96 -5.61 23.50 8.74
CA GLU A 96 -4.71 22.57 8.07
C GLU A 96 -3.86 23.38 7.09
N VAL A 97 -2.54 23.33 7.21
CA VAL A 97 -1.63 24.02 6.30
C VAL A 97 -0.61 23.05 5.75
N ALA A 98 -0.23 23.21 4.50
CA ALA A 98 0.70 22.31 3.82
C ALA A 98 1.66 23.06 2.89
N ASP A 99 2.81 22.45 2.65
CA ASP A 99 3.76 22.81 1.62
C ASP A 99 4.12 21.57 0.78
N GLU A 100 5.18 21.66 -0.04
CA GLU A 100 5.66 20.54 -0.85
C GLU A 100 6.26 19.39 -0.03
N THR A 101 6.59 19.64 1.23
CA THR A 101 7.25 18.67 2.12
C THR A 101 6.26 17.90 2.98
N GLY A 102 5.11 18.49 3.29
CA GLY A 102 4.07 17.85 4.08
C GLY A 102 3.02 18.82 4.59
N SER A 103 2.33 18.41 5.65
CA SER A 103 1.20 19.12 6.22
C SER A 103 1.28 19.14 7.74
N VAL A 104 0.79 20.22 8.35
CA VAL A 104 0.74 20.38 9.80
C VAL A 104 -0.50 21.13 10.21
N ARG A 105 -0.93 20.87 11.43
CA ARG A 105 -2.05 21.58 12.04
C ARG A 105 -1.58 22.86 12.70
N ALA A 106 -2.11 23.99 12.27
CA ALA A 106 -1.91 25.30 12.86
C ALA A 106 -3.09 25.64 13.79
N ALA A 107 -2.84 25.74 15.09
CA ALA A 107 -3.83 26.09 16.10
C ALA A 107 -3.80 27.59 16.43
N PHE A 108 -4.90 28.26 16.09
CA PHE A 108 -5.13 29.67 16.35
C PHE A 108 -5.98 29.82 17.62
N TRP A 109 -5.52 30.61 18.57
CA TRP A 109 -6.17 30.79 19.87
C TRP A 109 -6.77 32.19 20.02
N ASP A 110 -7.88 32.28 20.74
CA ASP A 110 -8.55 33.53 21.13
C ASP A 110 -8.76 34.51 19.97
N GLU A 111 -8.09 35.66 19.99
CA GLU A 111 -8.23 36.70 18.95
C GLU A 111 -7.77 36.21 17.58
N HIS A 112 -6.70 35.41 17.54
CA HIS A 112 -6.23 34.79 16.31
C HIS A 112 -7.23 33.75 15.77
N ALA A 113 -7.99 33.09 16.64
CA ALA A 113 -9.05 32.17 16.22
C ALA A 113 -10.22 32.91 15.54
N GLU A 114 -10.61 34.07 16.08
CA GLU A 114 -11.65 34.91 15.46
C GLU A 114 -11.19 35.50 14.12
N ALA A 115 -9.93 35.96 14.06
CA ALA A 115 -9.30 36.47 12.84
C ALA A 115 -9.23 35.37 11.76
N ALA A 116 -8.79 34.17 12.12
CA ALA A 116 -8.68 33.04 11.20
C ALA A 116 -9.99 32.74 10.47
N ILE A 117 -11.12 32.72 11.19
CA ILE A 117 -12.45 32.44 10.61
C ILE A 117 -12.96 33.58 9.72
N GLY A 118 -12.55 34.82 10.00
CA GLY A 118 -13.02 35.99 9.28
C GLY A 118 -12.16 36.38 8.08
N GLU A 119 -10.87 36.04 8.11
CA GLU A 119 -9.84 36.61 7.23
C GLU A 119 -9.07 35.58 6.41
N LEU A 120 -9.03 34.30 6.82
CA LEU A 120 -8.35 33.25 6.05
C LEU A 120 -9.29 32.60 5.04
N GLU A 121 -8.74 32.27 3.88
CA GLU A 121 -9.42 31.53 2.82
C GLU A 121 -8.58 30.31 2.42
N GLU A 122 -9.25 29.22 2.01
CA GLU A 122 -8.57 28.04 1.47
C GLU A 122 -7.77 28.42 0.22
N GLY A 123 -6.54 27.91 0.14
CA GLY A 123 -5.57 28.23 -0.90
C GLY A 123 -4.71 29.46 -0.67
N GLN A 124 -4.94 30.20 0.42
CA GLN A 124 -4.09 31.32 0.79
C GLN A 124 -2.72 30.83 1.29
N VAL A 125 -1.65 31.47 0.84
CA VAL A 125 -0.29 31.21 1.34
C VAL A 125 0.00 32.13 2.53
N LEU A 126 0.50 31.54 3.62
CA LEU A 126 0.75 32.20 4.89
C LEU A 126 2.19 31.96 5.33
N ARG A 127 2.86 33.01 5.82
CA ARG A 127 4.04 32.89 6.68
C ARG A 127 3.54 32.74 8.13
N LEU A 128 3.84 31.60 8.71
CA LEU A 128 3.39 31.21 10.04
C LEU A 128 4.56 31.16 10.99
N LYS A 129 4.33 31.64 12.21
CA LYS A 129 5.28 31.58 13.31
C LYS A 129 4.54 31.07 14.54
N GLY A 130 5.07 30.04 15.17
CA GLY A 130 4.43 29.47 16.33
C GLY A 130 5.27 28.43 17.03
N ARG A 131 4.67 27.80 18.04
CA ARG A 131 5.32 26.81 18.90
C ARG A 131 4.82 25.40 18.59
N PRO A 132 5.66 24.52 18.02
CA PRO A 132 5.33 23.13 17.82
C PRO A 132 5.14 22.39 19.15
N LYS A 133 4.05 21.63 19.24
CA LYS A 133 3.67 20.83 20.41
C LYS A 133 3.19 19.46 19.94
N GLU A 134 3.29 18.50 20.85
CA GLU A 134 2.67 17.19 20.65
C GLU A 134 1.16 17.32 20.87
N GLY A 135 0.41 17.23 19.78
CA GLY A 135 -1.05 17.24 19.75
C GLY A 135 -1.64 15.83 19.87
N PHE A 136 -2.97 15.75 19.83
CA PHE A 136 -3.69 14.48 19.96
C PHE A 136 -3.58 13.58 18.72
N SER A 137 -3.37 14.16 17.54
CA SER A 137 -3.23 13.42 16.27
C SER A 137 -1.79 13.41 15.74
N GLY A 138 -0.88 14.20 16.30
CA GLY A 138 0.46 14.43 15.75
C GLY A 138 1.00 15.78 16.18
N VAL A 139 1.97 16.31 15.43
CA VAL A 139 2.54 17.64 15.69
C VAL A 139 1.50 18.74 15.41
N GLU A 140 1.35 19.69 16.33
CA GLU A 140 0.49 20.86 16.19
C GLU A 140 1.31 22.12 16.47
N VAL A 141 1.19 23.13 15.61
CA VAL A 141 1.83 24.44 15.80
C VAL A 141 0.84 25.39 16.42
N SER A 142 1.10 25.79 17.66
CA SER A 142 0.36 26.89 18.30
C SER A 142 0.81 28.20 17.67
N VAL A 143 -0.03 28.79 16.81
CA VAL A 143 0.33 29.99 16.06
C VAL A 143 0.40 31.18 17.00
N ASP A 144 1.53 31.87 16.98
CA ASP A 144 1.77 33.11 17.71
C ASP A 144 1.70 34.32 16.76
N GLU A 145 2.05 34.15 15.47
CA GLU A 145 1.99 35.20 14.45
C GLU A 145 1.69 34.58 13.06
N VAL A 146 0.91 35.29 12.26
CA VAL A 146 0.47 34.87 10.92
C VAL A 146 0.47 36.08 9.98
N GLU A 147 1.08 35.93 8.82
CA GLU A 147 1.13 36.97 7.79
C GLU A 147 0.81 36.38 6.41
N PRO A 148 -0.11 36.99 5.62
CA PRO A 148 -0.32 36.58 4.23
C PRO A 148 0.93 36.81 3.39
N ASP A 149 1.36 35.79 2.65
CA ASP A 149 2.46 35.89 1.68
C ASP A 149 1.99 35.46 0.28
N PRO A 150 1.29 36.35 -0.46
CA PRO A 150 0.77 36.02 -1.77
C PRO A 150 1.85 35.93 -2.87
N ASP A 151 3.08 36.35 -2.57
CA ASP A 151 4.20 36.32 -3.51
C ASP A 151 5.02 35.02 -3.39
N ALA A 152 4.83 34.24 -2.33
CA ALA A 152 5.44 32.93 -2.16
C ALA A 152 4.74 31.86 -3.01
N ASP A 153 5.53 31.15 -3.83
CA ASP A 153 5.06 30.03 -4.65
C ASP A 153 5.06 28.75 -3.82
N VAL A 154 3.88 28.27 -3.42
CA VAL A 154 3.69 26.97 -2.74
C VAL A 154 2.76 26.11 -3.61
N ASP A 155 3.28 25.04 -4.21
CA ASP A 155 2.55 24.17 -5.14
C ASP A 155 1.81 23.01 -4.44
N VAL A 156 0.88 23.37 -3.54
CA VAL A 156 -0.05 22.39 -2.93
C VAL A 156 -1.38 22.37 -3.69
N GLN A 157 -1.82 21.17 -4.10
CA GLN A 157 -3.12 20.96 -4.72
C GLN A 157 -4.22 20.95 -3.64
N LEU A 158 -5.25 21.78 -3.85
CA LEU A 158 -6.44 21.77 -3.02
C LEU A 158 -7.43 20.82 -3.68
N SER A 159 -7.45 19.58 -3.21
CA SER A 159 -8.48 18.61 -3.58
C SER A 159 -9.40 18.42 -2.38
N ASP A 160 -10.69 18.27 -2.64
CA ASP A 160 -11.66 17.91 -1.60
C ASP A 160 -11.42 16.48 -1.06
N THR A 161 -10.56 15.70 -1.74
CA THR A 161 -10.20 14.32 -1.45
C THR A 161 -8.67 14.15 -1.50
N GLN A 162 -8.13 13.43 -0.53
CA GLN A 162 -6.73 13.03 -0.43
C GLN A 162 -6.54 11.61 -1.00
N THR A 163 -5.37 11.36 -1.57
CA THR A 163 -4.91 9.99 -1.89
C THR A 163 -4.24 9.35 -0.68
N VAL A 164 -3.98 8.05 -0.75
CA VAL A 164 -3.26 7.33 0.31
C VAL A 164 -1.84 7.87 0.51
N GLU A 165 -1.11 8.22 -0.55
CA GLU A 165 0.26 8.77 -0.43
C GLU A 165 0.30 10.15 0.23
N ASP A 166 -0.79 10.92 0.14
CA ASP A 166 -0.90 12.24 0.76
C ASP A 166 -1.07 12.18 2.29
N LEU A 167 -1.29 10.99 2.86
CA LEU A 167 -1.56 10.84 4.29
C LEU A 167 -0.29 11.02 5.13
N SER A 168 -0.37 11.90 6.12
CA SER A 168 0.69 12.16 7.10
C SER A 168 0.13 12.16 8.53
N LEU A 169 1.00 11.87 9.51
CA LEU A 169 0.63 11.86 10.92
C LEU A 169 0.12 13.24 11.35
N GLY A 170 -1.08 13.30 11.92
CA GLY A 170 -1.67 14.54 12.39
C GLY A 170 -2.82 15.06 11.55
N LEU A 171 -2.88 14.64 10.27
CA LEU A 171 -3.90 15.10 9.33
C LEU A 171 -5.32 14.88 9.84
N SER A 172 -6.17 15.86 9.61
CA SER A 172 -7.56 15.86 10.07
C SER A 172 -8.52 16.33 8.99
N ASN A 173 -9.80 15.97 9.12
CA ASN A 173 -10.83 16.26 8.12
C ASN A 173 -10.44 15.69 6.74
N VAL A 174 -9.82 14.50 6.77
CA VAL A 174 -9.38 13.78 5.58
C VAL A 174 -10.60 13.16 4.94
N ASN A 175 -10.87 13.53 3.69
CA ASN A 175 -11.74 12.76 2.83
C ASN A 175 -10.88 11.90 1.90
N LEU A 176 -11.18 10.62 1.76
CA LEU A 176 -10.41 9.70 0.92
C LEU A 176 -11.36 8.78 0.18
N VAL A 177 -11.23 8.71 -1.14
CA VAL A 177 -12.01 7.80 -1.98
C VAL A 177 -11.12 6.62 -2.34
N GLY A 178 -11.60 5.40 -2.08
CA GLY A 178 -10.85 4.18 -2.35
C GLY A 178 -11.76 2.98 -2.56
N VAL A 179 -11.21 1.94 -3.20
CA VAL A 179 -11.88 0.64 -3.32
C VAL A 179 -11.64 -0.19 -2.06
N VAL A 180 -12.69 -0.83 -1.55
CA VAL A 180 -12.60 -1.74 -0.40
C VAL A 180 -11.84 -3.00 -0.81
N LEU A 181 -10.71 -3.26 -0.16
CA LEU A 181 -9.90 -4.45 -0.37
C LEU A 181 -10.33 -5.60 0.55
N ASP A 182 -10.49 -5.31 1.84
CA ASP A 182 -10.87 -6.27 2.89
C ASP A 182 -11.66 -5.60 4.00
N THR A 183 -12.48 -6.37 4.72
CA THR A 183 -13.26 -5.91 5.89
C THR A 183 -13.13 -6.89 7.05
N ASP A 184 -12.79 -6.38 8.23
CA ASP A 184 -12.75 -7.16 9.48
C ASP A 184 -14.12 -7.16 10.18
N SER A 185 -14.38 -8.16 11.03
CA SER A 185 -15.58 -8.17 11.85
C SER A 185 -15.60 -7.12 12.97
N VAL A 186 -16.82 -6.76 13.39
CA VAL A 186 -17.03 -5.87 14.53
C VAL A 186 -16.61 -6.54 15.83
N ARG A 187 -15.65 -5.92 16.52
CA ARG A 187 -15.16 -6.34 17.84
C ARG A 187 -15.71 -5.41 18.93
N THR A 188 -16.05 -5.98 20.08
CA THR A 188 -16.59 -5.23 21.24
C THR A 188 -15.63 -5.27 22.43
N PHE A 189 -15.60 -4.21 23.23
CA PHE A 189 -14.77 -4.13 24.44
C PHE A 189 -15.46 -3.30 25.55
N ASP A 190 -15.13 -3.57 26.81
CA ASP A 190 -15.62 -2.77 27.94
C ASP A 190 -14.78 -1.50 28.12
N ARG A 191 -15.43 -0.34 28.29
CA ARG A 191 -14.77 0.93 28.63
C ARG A 191 -14.66 1.12 30.14
N ASP A 192 -13.74 2.00 30.54
CA ASP A 192 -13.54 2.39 31.94
C ASP A 192 -14.79 3.03 32.58
N ASP A 193 -15.64 3.65 31.77
CA ASP A 193 -16.91 4.25 32.20
C ASP A 193 -18.07 3.22 32.32
N GLY A 194 -17.80 1.96 31.98
CA GLY A 194 -18.76 0.85 32.00
C GLY A 194 -19.66 0.77 30.77
N SER A 195 -19.44 1.60 29.74
CA SER A 195 -20.09 1.43 28.44
C SER A 195 -19.37 0.39 27.57
N GLU A 196 -20.08 -0.19 26.61
CA GLU A 196 -19.48 -1.08 25.60
C GLU A 196 -18.99 -0.25 24.40
N GLY A 197 -17.73 -0.41 24.04
CA GLY A 197 -17.13 0.12 22.83
C GLY A 197 -17.11 -0.89 21.71
N ARG A 198 -17.18 -0.40 20.47
CA ARG A 198 -17.15 -1.21 19.26
C ARG A 198 -16.08 -0.67 18.31
N VAL A 199 -15.40 -1.57 17.62
CA VAL A 199 -14.38 -1.24 16.63
C VAL A 199 -14.43 -2.24 15.48
N ALA A 200 -14.35 -1.74 14.26
CA ALA A 200 -14.15 -2.55 13.07
C ALA A 200 -13.10 -1.89 12.18
N ASN A 201 -12.54 -2.68 11.28
CA ASN A 201 -11.50 -2.23 10.38
C ASN A 201 -11.87 -2.61 8.96
N LEU A 202 -11.46 -1.79 8.00
CA LEU A 202 -11.43 -2.15 6.59
C LEU A 202 -10.14 -1.63 5.97
N THR A 203 -9.73 -2.21 4.85
CA THR A 203 -8.59 -1.73 4.07
C THR A 203 -9.12 -1.09 2.80
N LEU A 204 -8.69 0.14 2.52
CA LEU A 204 -8.96 0.84 1.26
C LEU A 204 -7.71 0.88 0.41
N GLY A 205 -7.88 0.76 -0.90
CA GLY A 205 -6.84 0.96 -1.90
C GLY A 205 -7.21 2.07 -2.88
N ASP A 206 -6.21 2.79 -3.36
CA ASP A 206 -6.29 3.68 -4.52
C ASP A 206 -5.04 3.50 -5.39
N SER A 207 -4.89 4.31 -6.44
CA SER A 207 -3.73 4.21 -7.35
C SER A 207 -2.37 4.50 -6.69
N THR A 208 -2.37 5.04 -5.48
CA THR A 208 -1.17 5.50 -4.75
C THR A 208 -0.78 4.57 -3.62
N GLY A 209 -1.67 3.67 -3.19
CA GLY A 209 -1.37 2.67 -2.18
C GLY A 209 -2.60 2.13 -1.47
N ARG A 210 -2.40 1.65 -0.25
CA ARG A 210 -3.48 1.18 0.63
C ARG A 210 -3.40 1.80 2.02
N VAL A 211 -4.55 1.96 2.66
CA VAL A 211 -4.64 2.43 4.04
C VAL A 211 -5.64 1.62 4.85
N ARG A 212 -5.29 1.33 6.11
CA ARG A 212 -6.20 0.71 7.06
C ARG A 212 -7.10 1.77 7.68
N VAL A 213 -8.41 1.59 7.52
CA VAL A 213 -9.43 2.46 8.10
C VAL A 213 -9.99 1.84 9.37
N THR A 214 -10.01 2.59 10.48
CA THR A 214 -10.58 2.16 11.76
C THR A 214 -11.90 2.88 12.03
N LEU A 215 -12.99 2.12 12.12
CA LEU A 215 -14.33 2.60 12.42
C LEU A 215 -14.67 2.36 13.88
N TRP A 216 -15.11 3.41 14.58
CA TRP A 216 -15.48 3.35 15.99
C TRP A 216 -16.99 3.40 16.20
N ASP A 217 -17.44 2.73 17.26
CA ASP A 217 -18.81 2.78 17.79
C ASP A 217 -19.91 2.45 16.77
N GLU A 218 -20.78 3.41 16.44
CA GLU A 218 -21.87 3.25 15.48
C GLU A 218 -21.37 3.07 14.05
N ARG A 219 -20.17 3.57 13.73
CA ARG A 219 -19.58 3.45 12.39
C ARG A 219 -19.03 2.05 12.18
N ALA A 220 -18.67 1.33 13.24
CA ALA A 220 -18.17 -0.04 13.14
C ALA A 220 -19.17 -0.96 12.43
N ASP A 221 -20.49 -0.75 12.62
CA ASP A 221 -21.53 -1.56 11.98
C ASP A 221 -21.49 -1.44 10.43
N ARG A 222 -20.89 -0.37 9.87
CA ARG A 222 -20.85 -0.10 8.43
C ARG A 222 -20.08 -1.17 7.65
N VAL A 223 -19.09 -1.83 8.24
CA VAL A 223 -18.32 -2.88 7.54
C VAL A 223 -19.19 -4.06 7.12
N ALA A 224 -20.31 -4.31 7.81
CA ALA A 224 -21.21 -5.41 7.47
C ALA A 224 -22.03 -5.15 6.20
N ASP A 225 -22.08 -3.89 5.75
CA ASP A 225 -22.78 -3.46 4.53
C ASP A 225 -21.82 -3.22 3.36
N LEU A 226 -20.52 -3.47 3.54
CA LEU A 226 -19.49 -3.25 2.52
C LEU A 226 -18.90 -4.60 2.07
N GLU A 227 -18.70 -4.75 0.77
CA GLU A 227 -18.08 -5.92 0.15
C GLU A 227 -16.77 -5.50 -0.53
N SER A 228 -15.80 -6.41 -0.63
CA SER A 228 -14.59 -6.16 -1.43
C SER A 228 -14.95 -5.77 -2.87
N GLY A 229 -14.20 -4.82 -3.44
CA GLY A 229 -14.47 -4.22 -4.74
C GLY A 229 -15.44 -3.03 -4.72
N THR A 230 -16.06 -2.73 -3.58
CA THR A 230 -16.96 -1.56 -3.46
C THR A 230 -16.14 -0.27 -3.34
N THR A 231 -16.43 0.75 -4.15
CA THR A 231 -15.85 2.09 -3.97
C THR A 231 -16.56 2.86 -2.86
N VAL A 232 -15.79 3.39 -1.92
CA VAL A 232 -16.30 4.20 -0.81
C VAL A 232 -15.50 5.49 -0.64
N GLU A 233 -16.16 6.50 -0.09
CA GLU A 233 -15.56 7.73 0.40
C GLU A 233 -15.56 7.70 1.93
N VAL A 234 -14.38 7.83 2.53
CA VAL A 234 -14.25 8.22 3.93
C VAL A 234 -14.43 9.72 4.00
N VAL A 235 -15.29 10.19 4.89
CA VAL A 235 -15.55 11.62 5.12
C VAL A 235 -15.11 11.99 6.54
N ASP A 236 -14.43 13.13 6.70
CA ASP A 236 -13.97 13.67 7.99
C ASP A 236 -13.15 12.66 8.83
N GLY A 237 -12.30 11.88 8.16
CA GLY A 237 -11.32 11.02 8.79
C GLY A 237 -10.17 11.81 9.43
N TYR A 238 -9.36 11.13 10.25
CA TYR A 238 -8.12 11.70 10.76
C TYR A 238 -7.05 10.62 10.87
N VAL A 239 -5.81 10.97 10.57
CA VAL A 239 -4.69 10.03 10.49
C VAL A 239 -4.07 9.84 11.87
N ARG A 240 -3.75 8.59 12.19
CA ARG A 240 -2.93 8.21 13.35
C ARG A 240 -1.88 7.20 12.96
N GLU A 241 -0.75 7.22 13.66
CA GLU A 241 0.23 6.14 13.60
C GLU A 241 -0.10 5.07 14.62
N ARG A 242 0.05 3.81 14.21
CA ARG A 242 0.02 2.66 15.10
C ARG A 242 1.04 1.63 14.65
N ASP A 243 1.92 1.24 15.58
CA ASP A 243 2.93 0.20 15.36
C ASP A 243 3.88 0.49 14.16
N GLY A 244 4.01 1.77 13.77
CA GLY A 244 4.83 2.23 12.65
C GLY A 244 4.07 2.51 11.36
N ASP A 245 2.78 2.16 11.29
CA ASP A 245 1.95 2.32 10.10
C ASP A 245 0.89 3.43 10.30
N LEU A 246 0.56 4.15 9.21
CA LEU A 246 -0.53 5.13 9.23
C LEU A 246 -1.88 4.42 9.09
N GLU A 247 -2.81 4.77 9.98
CA GLU A 247 -4.21 4.35 9.96
C GLU A 247 -5.13 5.57 9.83
N LEU A 248 -6.15 5.47 8.98
CA LEU A 248 -7.21 6.48 8.87
C LEU A 248 -8.34 6.14 9.84
N HIS A 249 -8.59 6.99 10.84
CA HIS A 249 -9.61 6.74 11.85
C HIS A 249 -10.87 7.55 11.55
N VAL A 250 -12.02 6.88 11.63
CA VAL A 250 -13.35 7.50 11.46
C VAL A 250 -14.01 7.61 12.83
N GLY A 251 -14.04 8.85 13.33
CA GLY A 251 -14.62 9.19 14.62
C GLY A 251 -16.13 9.46 14.57
N ASN A 252 -16.62 10.16 15.58
CA ASN A 252 -18.03 10.54 15.72
C ASN A 252 -18.52 11.57 14.69
N ARG A 253 -17.60 12.29 14.03
CA ARG A 253 -17.94 13.27 12.98
C ARG A 253 -17.84 12.68 11.58
N GLY A 254 -17.01 11.67 11.39
CA GLY A 254 -16.79 11.04 10.10
C GLY A 254 -17.80 9.97 9.75
N ALA A 255 -17.75 9.58 8.48
CA ALA A 255 -18.58 8.56 7.87
C ALA A 255 -17.79 7.77 6.81
N VAL A 256 -18.36 6.64 6.39
CA VAL A 256 -17.93 5.89 5.20
C VAL A 256 -19.15 5.69 4.33
N GLU A 257 -19.14 6.29 3.15
CA GLU A 257 -20.27 6.33 2.23
C GLU A 257 -19.89 5.62 0.91
N GLU A 258 -20.81 4.83 0.36
CA GLU A 258 -20.59 4.24 -0.98
C GLU A 258 -20.72 5.33 -2.03
N VAL A 259 -19.82 5.32 -3.01
CA VAL A 259 -19.79 6.31 -4.09
C VAL A 259 -19.67 5.65 -5.46
N ASP A 260 -20.33 6.23 -6.46
CA ASP A 260 -20.21 5.80 -7.85
C ASP A 260 -18.95 6.45 -8.48
N ALA A 261 -17.77 6.05 -8.02
CA ALA A 261 -16.48 6.48 -8.57
C ALA A 261 -15.67 5.29 -9.07
N GLU A 262 -15.00 5.47 -10.21
CA GLU A 262 -14.07 4.50 -10.77
C GLU A 262 -12.70 4.74 -10.12
N VAL A 263 -12.30 3.84 -9.21
CA VAL A 263 -11.00 3.85 -8.55
C VAL A 263 -10.34 2.50 -8.77
N GLU A 264 -9.11 2.52 -9.28
CA GLU A 264 -8.30 1.33 -9.54
C GLU A 264 -7.25 1.18 -8.43
N TYR A 265 -7.00 -0.05 -8.00
CA TYR A 265 -5.93 -0.40 -7.06
C TYR A 265 -5.06 -1.49 -7.67
N VAL A 266 -3.81 -1.15 -7.98
CA VAL A 266 -2.83 -2.11 -8.50
C VAL A 266 -1.88 -2.49 -7.37
N PRO A 267 -1.90 -3.75 -6.90
CA PRO A 267 -1.01 -4.19 -5.82
C PRO A 267 0.45 -4.27 -6.28
N GLU A 268 1.35 -3.66 -5.53
CA GLU A 268 2.80 -3.80 -5.72
C GLU A 268 3.31 -5.10 -5.07
N SER A 269 3.37 -6.19 -5.83
CA SER A 269 3.79 -7.51 -5.30
C SER A 269 5.28 -7.80 -5.46
N THR A 270 5.87 -8.45 -4.47
CA THR A 270 7.20 -9.06 -4.53
C THR A 270 7.13 -10.40 -5.29
N PRO A 271 8.02 -10.64 -6.27
CA PRO A 271 8.12 -11.93 -6.93
C PRO A 271 8.37 -13.08 -5.96
N ILE A 272 7.70 -14.21 -6.15
CA ILE A 272 7.82 -15.37 -5.27
C ILE A 272 9.26 -15.89 -5.17
N GLU A 273 10.06 -15.80 -6.24
CA GLU A 273 11.46 -16.23 -6.21
C GLU A 273 12.37 -15.39 -5.29
N ASP A 274 11.97 -14.15 -5.01
CA ASP A 274 12.74 -13.17 -4.23
C ASP A 274 12.40 -13.19 -2.73
N LEU A 275 11.47 -14.05 -2.30
CA LEU A 275 11.01 -14.13 -0.91
C LEU A 275 12.11 -14.61 0.05
N GLU A 276 12.34 -13.87 1.13
CA GLU A 276 13.26 -14.26 2.20
C GLU A 276 12.56 -14.40 3.56
N ILE A 277 12.98 -15.40 4.35
CA ILE A 277 12.42 -15.66 5.69
C ILE A 277 12.58 -14.44 6.59
N GLY A 278 11.50 -14.08 7.27
CA GLY A 278 11.44 -12.99 8.24
C GLY A 278 11.06 -11.63 7.63
N GLN A 279 10.80 -11.58 6.32
CA GLN A 279 10.24 -10.39 5.67
C GLN A 279 8.72 -10.37 5.78
N THR A 280 8.16 -9.17 5.78
CA THR A 280 6.74 -8.92 5.53
C THR A 280 6.65 -8.31 4.14
N VAL A 281 5.92 -8.96 3.25
CA VAL A 281 5.83 -8.55 1.84
C VAL A 281 4.41 -8.73 1.31
N ASP A 282 4.17 -8.17 0.14
CA ASP A 282 2.97 -8.44 -0.65
C ASP A 282 3.32 -9.45 -1.74
N VAL A 283 2.42 -10.39 -2.02
CA VAL A 283 2.56 -11.40 -3.09
C VAL A 283 1.25 -11.49 -3.86
N ALA A 284 1.32 -11.57 -5.18
CA ALA A 284 0.15 -11.71 -6.03
C ALA A 284 0.37 -12.84 -7.03
N GLY A 285 -0.72 -13.49 -7.45
CA GLY A 285 -0.65 -14.58 -8.41
C GLY A 285 -1.98 -15.33 -8.53
N VAL A 286 -1.92 -16.49 -9.18
CA VAL A 286 -3.08 -17.36 -9.41
C VAL A 286 -3.10 -18.48 -8.37
N ILE A 287 -4.27 -18.74 -7.78
CA ILE A 287 -4.45 -19.86 -6.87
C ILE A 287 -4.38 -21.17 -7.66
N ARG A 288 -3.43 -22.04 -7.31
CA ARG A 288 -3.21 -23.35 -7.94
C ARG A 288 -4.01 -24.44 -7.24
N SER A 289 -4.19 -24.31 -5.92
CA SER A 289 -5.00 -25.21 -5.10
C SER A 289 -5.37 -24.55 -3.78
N ALA A 290 -6.53 -24.91 -3.22
CA ALA A 290 -6.95 -24.47 -1.90
C ALA A 290 -7.35 -25.66 -1.03
N ASP A 291 -6.70 -25.79 0.13
CA ASP A 291 -7.02 -26.82 1.12
C ASP A 291 -8.38 -26.55 1.77
N PRO A 292 -9.04 -27.58 2.33
CA PRO A 292 -10.19 -27.37 3.18
C PRO A 292 -9.79 -26.62 4.46
N LYS A 293 -10.67 -25.71 4.90
CA LYS A 293 -10.53 -25.02 6.18
C LYS A 293 -10.45 -26.02 7.34
N ARG A 294 -9.51 -25.79 8.25
CA ARG A 294 -9.30 -26.58 9.47
C ARG A 294 -9.53 -25.71 10.69
N THR A 295 -10.08 -26.30 11.75
CA THR A 295 -10.27 -25.63 13.04
C THR A 295 -9.49 -26.34 14.15
N PHE A 296 -9.10 -25.60 15.19
CA PHE A 296 -8.34 -26.10 16.33
C PHE A 296 -8.68 -25.33 17.61
N ASP A 297 -8.57 -25.98 18.77
CA ASP A 297 -8.75 -25.31 20.06
C ASP A 297 -7.48 -24.54 20.46
N ARG A 298 -7.63 -23.30 20.93
CA ARG A 298 -6.53 -22.51 21.53
C ARG A 298 -6.45 -22.74 23.04
N ASP A 299 -5.28 -22.40 23.60
CA ASP A 299 -5.03 -22.52 25.05
C ASP A 299 -5.95 -21.62 25.91
N ASP A 300 -6.47 -20.53 25.32
CA ASP A 300 -7.42 -19.62 25.96
C ASP A 300 -8.89 -20.11 25.88
N GLY A 301 -9.12 -21.26 25.23
CA GLY A 301 -10.44 -21.85 25.04
C GLY A 301 -11.23 -21.29 23.85
N SER A 302 -10.65 -20.38 23.05
CA SER A 302 -11.22 -19.95 21.77
C SER A 302 -10.92 -20.98 20.66
N GLU A 303 -11.73 -20.98 19.59
CA GLU A 303 -11.47 -21.80 18.40
C GLU A 303 -10.65 -20.99 17.38
N GLY A 304 -9.54 -21.54 16.92
CA GLY A 304 -8.74 -21.04 15.81
C GLY A 304 -9.10 -21.73 14.51
N GLN A 305 -8.89 -21.02 13.40
CA GLN A 305 -9.14 -21.53 12.05
C GLN A 305 -7.93 -21.23 11.17
N VAL A 306 -7.64 -22.15 10.25
CA VAL A 306 -6.58 -22.00 9.24
C VAL A 306 -6.99 -22.67 7.94
N ARG A 307 -6.70 -22.02 6.81
CA ARG A 307 -6.83 -22.58 5.46
C ARG A 307 -5.53 -22.34 4.71
N ASN A 308 -4.98 -23.34 4.03
CA ASN A 308 -3.82 -23.10 3.18
C ASN A 308 -4.25 -23.01 1.73
N VAL A 309 -3.58 -22.16 0.98
CA VAL A 309 -3.68 -22.11 -0.48
C VAL A 309 -2.29 -22.16 -1.09
N ARG A 310 -2.22 -22.55 -2.34
CA ARG A 310 -0.99 -22.54 -3.13
C ARG A 310 -1.12 -21.43 -4.18
N LEU A 311 -0.24 -20.45 -4.11
CA LEU A 311 -0.21 -19.28 -4.97
C LEU A 311 0.95 -19.42 -5.96
N GLN A 312 0.68 -19.22 -7.24
CA GLN A 312 1.68 -19.28 -8.29
C GLN A 312 1.74 -17.96 -9.06
N ASP A 313 2.95 -17.43 -9.25
CA ASP A 313 3.21 -16.29 -10.13
C ASP A 313 4.12 -16.73 -11.30
N ALA A 314 4.66 -15.77 -12.06
CA ALA A 314 5.57 -16.08 -13.18
C ALA A 314 6.95 -16.62 -12.73
N THR A 315 7.31 -16.41 -11.46
CA THR A 315 8.64 -16.68 -10.91
C THR A 315 8.71 -17.95 -10.07
N GLY A 316 7.60 -18.33 -9.43
CA GLY A 316 7.58 -19.43 -8.49
C GLY A 316 6.18 -19.74 -7.95
N ASP A 317 6.19 -20.50 -6.88
CA ASP A 317 4.99 -21.06 -6.27
C ASP A 317 5.20 -21.16 -4.76
N VAL A 318 4.30 -20.56 -3.98
CA VAL A 318 4.41 -20.43 -2.52
C VAL A 318 3.12 -20.90 -1.84
N ARG A 319 3.28 -21.48 -0.66
CA ARG A 319 2.13 -21.78 0.20
C ARG A 319 1.75 -20.54 1.00
N VAL A 320 0.47 -20.17 0.98
CA VAL A 320 -0.07 -19.10 1.82
C VAL A 320 -0.98 -19.71 2.89
N ALA A 321 -0.73 -19.41 4.16
CA ALA A 321 -1.54 -19.82 5.30
C ALA A 321 -2.48 -18.68 5.73
N LEU A 322 -3.79 -18.87 5.54
CA LEU A 322 -4.84 -17.93 5.89
C LEU A 322 -5.32 -18.22 7.31
N TRP A 323 -5.16 -17.27 8.22
CA TRP A 323 -5.53 -17.43 9.62
C TRP A 323 -6.82 -16.71 9.98
N GLY A 324 -7.58 -17.29 10.92
CA GLY A 324 -8.77 -16.64 11.47
C GLY A 324 -9.87 -16.48 10.42
N GLU A 325 -10.39 -15.27 10.28
CA GLU A 325 -11.51 -14.93 9.38
C GLU A 325 -11.10 -15.02 7.91
N LYS A 326 -9.81 -14.82 7.60
CA LYS A 326 -9.27 -15.00 6.24
C LYS A 326 -9.37 -16.46 5.76
N ALA A 327 -9.47 -17.41 6.68
CA ALA A 327 -9.71 -18.81 6.34
C ALA A 327 -11.13 -19.07 5.80
N ASP A 328 -12.06 -18.14 6.03
CA ASP A 328 -13.45 -18.19 5.56
C ASP A 328 -13.61 -17.70 4.11
N ILE A 329 -12.60 -17.01 3.54
CA ILE A 329 -12.62 -16.51 2.16
C ILE A 329 -12.69 -17.70 1.19
N GLU A 330 -13.63 -17.65 0.25
CA GLU A 330 -13.85 -18.68 -0.75
C GLU A 330 -12.87 -18.54 -1.93
N LEU A 331 -11.66 -19.08 -1.76
CA LEU A 331 -10.68 -19.17 -2.84
C LEU A 331 -10.69 -20.56 -3.51
N GLY A 332 -10.56 -20.58 -4.83
CA GLY A 332 -10.51 -21.77 -5.68
C GLY A 332 -9.41 -21.69 -6.75
N PRO A 333 -9.11 -22.81 -7.43
CA PRO A 333 -8.12 -22.83 -8.49
C PRO A 333 -8.50 -21.90 -9.64
N GLY A 334 -7.56 -21.05 -10.06
CA GLY A 334 -7.74 -20.07 -11.14
C GLY A 334 -8.07 -18.66 -10.66
N ASP A 335 -8.38 -18.45 -9.39
CA ASP A 335 -8.62 -17.10 -8.85
C ASP A 335 -7.30 -16.32 -8.83
N GLU A 336 -7.32 -15.08 -9.32
CA GLU A 336 -6.22 -14.13 -9.18
C GLU A 336 -6.36 -13.42 -7.83
N VAL A 337 -5.31 -13.46 -7.01
CA VAL A 337 -5.38 -12.99 -5.62
C VAL A 337 -4.08 -12.28 -5.26
N ALA A 338 -4.22 -11.12 -4.62
CA ALA A 338 -3.15 -10.44 -3.92
C ALA A 338 -3.27 -10.71 -2.41
N PHE A 339 -2.17 -11.17 -1.84
CA PHE A 339 -1.97 -11.28 -0.40
C PHE A 339 -1.00 -10.22 0.05
N THR A 340 -1.38 -9.52 1.08
CA THR A 340 -0.76 -8.27 1.45
C THR A 340 -0.34 -8.32 2.91
N ASP A 341 0.83 -7.78 3.24
CA ASP A 341 1.45 -7.85 4.56
C ASP A 341 1.54 -9.31 5.07
N VAL A 342 1.98 -10.23 4.20
CA VAL A 342 2.22 -11.63 4.58
C VAL A 342 3.61 -11.80 5.18
N GLU A 343 3.68 -12.51 6.30
CA GLU A 343 4.96 -12.80 6.96
C GLU A 343 5.57 -14.06 6.34
N VAL A 344 6.75 -13.94 5.73
CA VAL A 344 7.48 -15.09 5.14
C VAL A 344 8.17 -15.86 6.26
N GLN A 345 7.84 -17.15 6.37
CA GLN A 345 8.30 -18.04 7.42
C GLN A 345 8.87 -19.35 6.84
N ASP A 346 9.59 -20.07 7.70
CA ASP A 346 10.04 -21.43 7.41
C ASP A 346 8.85 -22.38 7.50
N GLY A 347 8.49 -22.97 6.37
CA GLY A 347 7.35 -23.85 6.22
C GLY A 347 7.68 -25.32 6.49
N TRP A 348 6.87 -26.21 5.93
CA TRP A 348 7.07 -27.66 6.09
C TRP A 348 8.08 -28.16 5.05
N GLN A 349 9.07 -28.97 5.46
CA GLN A 349 10.14 -29.51 4.60
C GLN A 349 11.08 -28.46 3.96
N ASP A 350 11.44 -27.41 4.69
CA ASP A 350 12.37 -26.36 4.23
C ASP A 350 11.84 -25.52 3.03
N ASP A 351 10.53 -25.59 2.73
CA ASP A 351 9.85 -24.69 1.79
C ASP A 351 9.40 -23.40 2.49
N LEU A 352 9.36 -22.27 1.77
CA LEU A 352 8.82 -21.02 2.30
C LEU A 352 7.29 -21.10 2.47
N GLU A 353 6.79 -20.54 3.57
CA GLU A 353 5.36 -20.34 3.82
C GLU A 353 5.10 -18.84 4.07
N ALA A 354 4.16 -18.27 3.32
CA ALA A 354 3.66 -16.92 3.55
C ALA A 354 2.46 -16.99 4.52
N SER A 355 2.58 -16.38 5.69
CA SER A 355 1.55 -16.40 6.72
C SER A 355 0.70 -15.12 6.66
N ALA A 356 -0.57 -15.25 6.27
CA ALA A 356 -1.55 -14.16 6.25
C ALA A 356 -2.26 -14.06 7.61
N GLY A 357 -1.76 -13.16 8.45
CA GLY A 357 -2.23 -12.94 9.82
C GLY A 357 -3.35 -11.91 9.94
N TRP A 358 -3.52 -11.34 11.14
CA TRP A 358 -4.55 -10.34 11.45
C TRP A 358 -4.29 -8.95 10.83
N ARG A 359 -3.05 -8.69 10.39
CA ARG A 359 -2.66 -7.45 9.70
C ARG A 359 -2.73 -7.57 8.19
N SER A 360 -2.73 -8.80 7.68
CA SER A 360 -2.72 -9.04 6.24
C SER A 360 -4.03 -8.59 5.60
N THR A 361 -3.99 -8.33 4.31
CA THR A 361 -5.18 -8.08 3.47
C THR A 361 -5.21 -9.16 2.39
N VAL A 362 -6.41 -9.64 2.02
CA VAL A 362 -6.58 -10.64 0.95
C VAL A 362 -7.55 -10.06 -0.06
N THR A 363 -7.06 -9.75 -1.26
CA THR A 363 -7.86 -9.12 -2.32
C THR A 363 -7.96 -10.09 -3.48
N VAL A 364 -9.18 -10.47 -3.86
CA VAL A 364 -9.43 -11.18 -5.11
C VAL A 364 -9.42 -10.15 -6.23
N LEU A 365 -8.58 -10.38 -7.24
CA LEU A 365 -8.42 -9.50 -8.38
C LEU A 365 -9.38 -9.95 -9.48
N ASP A 366 -10.19 -9.03 -10.01
CA ASP A 366 -11.01 -9.32 -11.17
C ASP A 366 -10.15 -9.28 -12.45
N ALA A 367 -10.35 -10.25 -13.35
CA ALA A 367 -9.59 -10.39 -14.59
C ALA A 367 -9.74 -9.21 -15.57
N ASP A 368 -10.61 -8.24 -15.27
CA ASP A 368 -10.78 -7.00 -16.04
C ASP A 368 -9.86 -5.86 -15.54
N ASP A 369 -9.21 -5.99 -14.38
CA ASP A 369 -8.40 -4.96 -13.70
C ASP A 369 -6.88 -5.16 -13.87
N ALA A 370 -6.45 -6.27 -14.48
CA ALA A 370 -5.06 -6.50 -14.83
C ALA A 370 -4.68 -5.64 -16.05
N GLY A 371 -4.26 -4.40 -15.78
CA GLY A 371 -3.58 -3.54 -16.72
C GLY A 371 -2.51 -4.33 -17.47
N ALA A 372 -2.64 -4.36 -18.79
CA ALA A 372 -1.67 -4.96 -19.69
C ALA A 372 -0.34 -4.19 -19.57
N ASP A 373 0.56 -4.68 -18.71
CA ASP A 373 1.97 -4.37 -18.79
C ASP A 373 2.58 -5.13 -19.97
N GLU A 374 2.15 -4.74 -21.19
CA GLU A 374 2.94 -5.00 -22.38
C GLU A 374 4.04 -3.94 -22.40
N SER A 375 5.18 -4.30 -21.83
CA SER A 375 6.44 -3.61 -22.08
C SER A 375 6.59 -3.32 -23.58
N ASP A 376 6.47 -2.04 -23.94
CA ASP A 376 6.76 -1.51 -25.28
C ASP A 376 8.25 -1.72 -25.58
N ALA A 377 8.58 -2.91 -26.08
CA ALA A 377 9.79 -3.16 -26.83
C ALA A 377 9.48 -2.88 -28.30
N ASP A 378 9.72 -1.63 -28.71
CA ASP A 378 9.87 -1.24 -30.12
C ASP A 378 10.85 -2.20 -30.83
N ASP A 379 10.34 -3.12 -31.65
CA ASP A 379 11.09 -3.69 -32.77
C ASP A 379 10.27 -3.61 -34.06
N GLU A 380 10.88 -2.93 -35.03
CA GLU A 380 10.27 -2.47 -36.25
C GLU A 380 9.89 -3.61 -37.22
N SER A 381 8.67 -3.51 -37.72
CA SER A 381 8.18 -3.95 -39.04
C SER A 381 9.05 -4.90 -39.91
N ALA A 382 8.51 -6.09 -40.15
CA ALA A 382 8.34 -6.67 -41.49
C ALA A 382 7.47 -7.93 -41.32
N GLY A 383 6.16 -7.90 -41.53
CA GLY A 383 5.59 -7.85 -42.87
C GLY A 383 5.99 -9.09 -43.66
N LEU A 384 5.06 -10.04 -43.84
CA LEU A 384 4.80 -10.82 -45.07
C LEU A 384 3.89 -12.03 -44.76
N SER A 385 2.58 -11.79 -44.84
CA SER A 385 1.59 -12.82 -45.15
C SER A 385 1.56 -13.03 -46.66
N ALA A 386 2.02 -14.19 -47.15
CA ALA A 386 1.75 -14.59 -48.52
C ALA A 386 1.93 -16.11 -48.74
N PHE A 387 0.83 -16.71 -49.21
CA PHE A 387 0.71 -17.97 -49.95
C PHE A 387 0.44 -19.28 -49.19
N SER A 388 -0.86 -19.60 -49.16
CA SER A 388 -1.39 -20.96 -49.27
C SER A 388 -1.07 -21.58 -50.65
N ASP A 389 -0.90 -22.91 -50.59
CA ASP A 389 -1.49 -23.92 -51.47
C ASP A 389 -0.63 -24.65 -52.54
N ASP A 390 -0.84 -25.97 -52.50
CA ASP A 390 -0.75 -27.02 -53.53
C ASP A 390 0.56 -27.77 -53.82
N GLY A 391 0.47 -29.11 -53.77
CA GLY A 391 1.05 -29.97 -54.81
C GLY A 391 2.07 -31.06 -54.43
N THR A 392 1.57 -32.23 -54.00
CA THR A 392 1.73 -33.56 -54.63
C THR A 392 3.12 -34.08 -55.09
N GLU A 393 3.47 -35.24 -54.50
CA GLU A 393 4.18 -36.45 -55.01
C GLU A 393 5.69 -36.50 -55.35
N ASP A 394 6.36 -37.34 -54.55
CA ASP A 394 7.16 -38.53 -54.89
C ASP A 394 8.62 -38.44 -55.38
N SER A 395 9.35 -39.47 -54.94
CA SER A 395 10.51 -40.15 -55.55
C SER A 395 11.95 -39.85 -55.05
N THR A 396 12.35 -40.74 -54.13
CA THR A 396 13.55 -41.62 -54.17
C THR A 396 14.98 -41.05 -54.11
N ALA A 397 15.65 -41.46 -53.03
CA ALA A 397 16.96 -42.15 -52.95
C ALA A 397 18.24 -41.47 -53.52
N THR A 398 19.27 -41.33 -52.67
CA THR A 398 20.38 -42.30 -52.57
C THR A 398 21.44 -41.84 -51.56
N SER A 399 21.84 -42.82 -50.76
CA SER A 399 22.93 -42.94 -49.80
C SER A 399 24.33 -42.43 -50.21
N SER A 400 25.12 -42.02 -49.22
CA SER A 400 26.48 -42.55 -49.03
C SER A 400 27.09 -42.19 -47.66
N ASP A 401 27.34 -43.23 -46.87
CA ASP A 401 28.18 -43.35 -45.67
C ASP A 401 29.62 -42.80 -45.78
N VAL A 402 30.21 -42.47 -44.62
CA VAL A 402 31.46 -43.01 -44.00
C VAL A 402 31.70 -42.15 -42.74
N GLY A 403 31.54 -42.63 -41.49
CA GLY A 403 32.41 -43.53 -40.72
C GLY A 403 33.44 -42.71 -39.88
N GLY A 404 33.67 -42.88 -38.58
CA GLY A 404 33.16 -43.79 -37.55
C GLY A 404 33.99 -43.61 -36.25
N GLY A 405 33.50 -44.21 -35.15
CA GLY A 405 34.24 -44.58 -33.93
C GLY A 405 34.13 -43.60 -32.74
N ASP A 406 33.92 -44.02 -31.49
CA ASP A 406 33.73 -45.35 -30.89
C ASP A 406 33.38 -45.19 -29.39
N GLY A 407 32.59 -46.12 -28.83
CA GLY A 407 32.55 -46.51 -27.41
C GLY A 407 31.61 -45.72 -26.47
N ALA A 408 30.70 -46.33 -25.69
CA ALA A 408 30.55 -47.74 -25.36
C ALA A 408 29.17 -48.07 -24.71
N THR A 409 28.48 -49.03 -25.35
CA THR A 409 27.77 -50.21 -24.80
C THR A 409 26.70 -50.09 -23.70
N GLY A 410 25.49 -50.51 -24.09
CA GLY A 410 24.54 -51.30 -23.29
C GLY A 410 23.44 -51.88 -24.19
N THR A 411 23.56 -53.13 -24.61
CA THR A 411 22.63 -53.87 -25.49
C THR A 411 21.54 -54.62 -24.73
N GLY A 412 20.36 -54.71 -25.35
CA GLY A 412 19.33 -55.75 -25.17
C GLY A 412 18.03 -55.18 -24.61
N THR A 413 16.84 -55.47 -25.10
CA THR A 413 16.34 -56.50 -26.02
C THR A 413 14.89 -56.08 -26.34
N ASP A 414 14.40 -56.30 -27.57
CA ASP A 414 12.96 -56.28 -27.85
C ASP A 414 12.21 -57.14 -26.81
N ALA A 415 11.36 -56.50 -26.00
CA ALA A 415 10.41 -57.13 -25.12
C ALA A 415 9.02 -56.62 -25.52
N ASP A 416 8.14 -57.57 -25.84
CA ASP A 416 6.72 -57.38 -26.07
C ASP A 416 6.14 -56.29 -25.15
N GLY A 417 5.64 -55.22 -25.75
CA GLY A 417 5.16 -54.05 -25.02
C GLY A 417 4.01 -54.43 -24.08
N GLU A 418 4.26 -54.25 -22.79
CA GLU A 418 3.27 -54.47 -21.75
C GLU A 418 2.17 -53.40 -21.88
N GLU A 419 0.91 -53.82 -21.86
CA GLU A 419 -0.21 -52.88 -21.73
C GLU A 419 -0.10 -52.19 -20.37
N LEU A 420 0.07 -50.87 -20.40
CA LEU A 420 0.13 -50.00 -19.24
C LEU A 420 -1.14 -49.14 -19.21
N GLU A 421 -1.65 -48.91 -18.00
CA GLU A 421 -2.75 -47.98 -17.73
C GLU A 421 -2.18 -46.85 -16.89
N PHE A 422 -2.34 -45.62 -17.37
CA PHE A 422 -1.83 -44.40 -16.73
C PHE A 422 -2.99 -43.43 -16.55
N THR A 423 -3.23 -43.01 -15.31
CA THR A 423 -4.28 -42.04 -14.97
C THR A 423 -3.62 -40.77 -14.47
N GLY A 424 -3.89 -39.66 -15.12
CA GLY A 424 -3.34 -38.38 -14.73
C GLY A 424 -4.15 -37.23 -15.28
N VAL A 425 -3.80 -36.02 -14.85
CA VAL A 425 -4.37 -34.78 -15.36
C VAL A 425 -3.67 -34.40 -16.65
N VAL A 426 -4.43 -33.99 -17.66
CA VAL A 426 -3.90 -33.51 -18.94
C VAL A 426 -3.20 -32.17 -18.74
N VAL A 427 -1.86 -32.18 -18.76
CA VAL A 427 -1.03 -30.97 -18.66
C VAL A 427 -0.64 -30.41 -20.03
N GLN A 428 -0.81 -31.21 -21.10
CA GLN A 428 -0.69 -30.78 -22.48
C GLN A 428 -1.77 -31.45 -23.34
N ALA A 429 -2.69 -30.66 -23.89
CA ALA A 429 -3.63 -31.10 -24.91
C ALA A 429 -3.03 -30.81 -26.30
N GLY A 430 -2.52 -31.84 -26.97
CA GLY A 430 -1.84 -31.73 -28.26
C GLY A 430 -1.30 -33.07 -28.74
N ASP A 431 -0.35 -33.06 -29.67
CA ASP A 431 0.31 -34.27 -30.19
C ASP A 431 1.80 -34.27 -29.78
N PRO A 432 2.22 -34.94 -28.70
CA PRO A 432 1.45 -35.79 -27.77
C PRO A 432 0.54 -35.07 -26.78
N VAL A 433 -0.44 -35.82 -26.27
CA VAL A 433 -1.10 -35.53 -25.00
C VAL A 433 -0.12 -35.88 -23.88
N VAL A 434 -0.01 -35.04 -22.84
CA VAL A 434 0.82 -35.37 -21.66
C VAL A 434 -0.07 -35.44 -20.43
N LEU A 435 -0.03 -36.57 -19.74
CA LEU A 435 -0.71 -36.81 -18.48
C LEU A 435 0.28 -36.73 -17.32
N ASP A 436 -0.14 -36.17 -16.20
CA ASP A 436 0.65 -36.11 -14.95
C ASP A 436 -0.17 -36.71 -13.80
N ASP A 437 0.35 -37.72 -13.11
CA ASP A 437 -0.30 -38.36 -11.97
C ASP A 437 0.15 -37.78 -10.61
N GLY A 438 1.02 -36.76 -10.63
CA GLY A 438 1.60 -36.11 -9.46
C GLY A 438 2.96 -36.69 -9.03
N GLU A 439 3.37 -37.84 -9.58
CA GLU A 439 4.70 -38.43 -9.36
C GLU A 439 5.51 -38.51 -10.65
N GLU A 440 4.89 -38.84 -11.78
CA GLU A 440 5.51 -38.99 -13.09
C GLU A 440 4.65 -38.36 -14.21
N THR A 441 5.29 -37.99 -15.32
CA THR A 441 4.58 -37.55 -16.54
C THR A 441 4.64 -38.63 -17.62
N MET A 442 3.52 -38.83 -18.30
CA MET A 442 3.38 -39.81 -19.38
C MET A 442 2.95 -39.11 -20.67
N SER A 443 3.77 -39.23 -21.72
CA SER A 443 3.38 -38.82 -23.07
C SER A 443 2.50 -39.90 -23.70
N VAL A 444 1.31 -39.51 -24.16
CA VAL A 444 0.28 -40.38 -24.72
C VAL A 444 0.03 -40.03 -26.19
N GLU A 445 0.03 -41.04 -27.06
CA GLU A 445 -0.52 -40.96 -28.42
C GLU A 445 -1.95 -41.42 -28.40
N THR A 446 -2.87 -40.50 -28.69
CA THR A 446 -4.30 -40.79 -28.78
C THR A 446 -4.95 -39.87 -29.82
N ASP A 447 -5.96 -40.38 -30.52
CA ASP A 447 -6.84 -39.59 -31.39
C ASP A 447 -8.03 -38.97 -30.59
N ALA A 448 -8.06 -39.14 -29.27
CA ALA A 448 -9.13 -38.61 -28.42
C ALA A 448 -8.92 -37.11 -28.14
N ASP A 449 -9.96 -36.30 -28.36
CA ASP A 449 -10.00 -34.90 -27.94
C ASP A 449 -10.10 -34.83 -26.40
N VAL A 450 -9.02 -34.41 -25.75
CA VAL A 450 -8.94 -34.22 -24.29
C VAL A 450 -8.64 -32.76 -23.95
N GLY A 451 -9.23 -32.24 -22.88
CA GLY A 451 -9.02 -30.86 -22.43
C GLY A 451 -7.84 -30.72 -21.46
N LEU A 452 -7.16 -29.57 -21.47
CA LEU A 452 -6.20 -29.21 -20.41
C LEU A 452 -6.91 -29.21 -19.04
N GLY A 453 -6.30 -29.83 -18.05
CA GLY A 453 -6.85 -29.96 -16.69
C GLY A 453 -7.86 -31.09 -16.49
N GLU A 454 -8.20 -31.85 -17.54
CA GLU A 454 -9.08 -33.03 -17.43
C GLU A 454 -8.31 -34.23 -16.84
N GLU A 455 -8.90 -34.94 -15.87
CA GLU A 455 -8.35 -36.23 -15.39
C GLU A 455 -8.77 -37.34 -16.34
N VAL A 456 -7.79 -38.02 -16.92
CA VAL A 456 -8.00 -38.99 -18.00
C VAL A 456 -7.21 -40.27 -17.71
N THR A 457 -7.81 -41.43 -17.96
CA THR A 457 -7.10 -42.70 -17.94
C THR A 457 -6.79 -43.16 -19.37
N ALA A 458 -5.51 -43.28 -19.69
CA ALA A 458 -5.04 -43.83 -20.96
C ALA A 458 -4.51 -45.26 -20.76
N ARG A 459 -5.03 -46.21 -21.54
CA ARG A 459 -4.54 -47.59 -21.57
C ARG A 459 -3.91 -47.89 -22.93
N GLY A 460 -2.70 -48.43 -22.94
CA GLY A 460 -1.95 -48.58 -24.18
C GLY A 460 -0.64 -49.34 -24.04
N VAL A 461 0.10 -49.44 -25.13
CA VAL A 461 1.41 -50.10 -25.15
C VAL A 461 2.51 -49.05 -25.14
N VAL A 462 3.47 -49.17 -24.23
CA VAL A 462 4.60 -48.23 -24.17
C VAL A 462 5.66 -48.58 -25.21
N ARG A 463 5.98 -47.64 -26.11
CA ARG A 463 7.10 -47.74 -27.06
C ARG A 463 7.94 -46.46 -26.98
N ASP A 464 9.25 -46.63 -26.91
CA ASP A 464 10.22 -45.52 -26.87
C ASP A 464 9.90 -44.44 -25.79
N GLY A 465 9.31 -44.85 -24.66
CA GLY A 465 8.94 -43.95 -23.56
C GLY A 465 7.61 -43.22 -23.74
N ARG A 466 6.82 -43.57 -24.76
CA ARG A 466 5.50 -43.01 -25.07
C ARG A 466 4.43 -44.10 -25.02
N LEU A 467 3.29 -43.79 -24.41
CA LEU A 467 2.15 -44.69 -24.34
C LEU A 467 1.29 -44.53 -25.60
N GLU A 468 1.26 -45.53 -26.47
CA GLU A 468 0.32 -45.58 -27.59
C GLU A 468 -1.04 -46.06 -27.06
N ALA A 469 -1.98 -45.15 -26.83
CA ALA A 469 -3.26 -45.47 -26.21
C ALA A 469 -4.18 -46.22 -27.20
N SER A 470 -4.68 -47.37 -26.77
CA SER A 470 -5.76 -48.08 -27.45
C SER A 470 -7.14 -47.62 -26.99
N ASP A 471 -7.24 -47.14 -25.75
CA ASP A 471 -8.45 -46.60 -25.14
C ASP A 471 -8.09 -45.41 -24.24
N VAL A 472 -8.93 -44.37 -24.26
CA VAL A 472 -8.87 -43.18 -23.40
C VAL A 472 -10.29 -42.93 -22.88
N PHE A 473 -10.47 -42.83 -21.56
CA PHE A 473 -11.79 -42.70 -20.92
C PHE A 473 -11.77 -41.99 -19.57
#